data_AF-A0A7C9D997-F1
#
_entry.id   AF-A0A7C9D997-F1
#
_cell.length_a   1.000
_cell.length_b   1.000
_cell.length_c   1.000
_cell.angle_alpha   90.00
_cell.angle_beta   90.00
_cell.angle_gamma   90.00
#
_symmetry.space_group_name_H-M   'P 1'
#
loop_
_entity.id
_entity.type
_entity.pdbx_description
1 polymer ?
#
loop_
_entity_poly.entity_id
_entity_poly.type
_entity_poly.pdbx_seq_one_letter_code
_entity_poly.pdbx_strand_id
1 'polypeptide(L)'
;QTQLLLLTQFTWDPQLDAEVKMQWQKLASKRLKDMVSKAAKEPMDKIITWMTDDIRRSLKRMRETDEEFKKRSQRNRRNKVEEPKAKIGHTQGSISSTMWFNKLPKVLKRRPSAPELFAATHSKVDSTGRGVWCDGHAQGVYVRQLYICT
;
A
#
# COMPACT_ATOMS: atom_id res chain seq x y z
N GLN A 1 13.65 -32.00 -27.41
CA GLN A 1 14.81 -31.12 -27.15
C GLN A 1 14.42 -29.68 -26.77
N THR A 2 13.19 -29.22 -27.01
CA THR A 2 12.76 -27.83 -26.77
C THR A 2 12.52 -27.46 -25.28
N GLN A 3 12.21 -28.42 -24.41
CA GLN A 3 11.97 -28.16 -22.98
C GLN A 3 13.24 -27.80 -22.18
N LEU A 4 14.41 -28.30 -22.59
CA LEU A 4 15.68 -28.04 -21.90
C LEU A 4 16.21 -26.63 -22.15
N LEU A 5 15.90 -26.02 -23.31
CA LEU A 5 16.32 -24.67 -23.66
C LEU A 5 15.54 -23.57 -22.92
N LEU A 6 14.28 -23.83 -22.56
CA LEU A 6 13.42 -22.87 -21.84
C LEU A 6 13.84 -22.71 -20.37
N LEU A 7 14.30 -23.78 -19.71
CA LEU A 7 14.74 -23.72 -18.32
C LEU A 7 16.02 -22.90 -18.16
N THR A 8 16.92 -22.89 -19.14
CA THR A 8 18.16 -22.09 -19.08
C THR A 8 17.98 -20.62 -19.48
N GLN A 9 16.90 -20.28 -20.19
CA GLN A 9 16.65 -18.90 -20.65
C GLN A 9 15.82 -18.04 -19.68
N PHE A 10 15.11 -18.66 -18.72
CA PHE A 10 14.17 -17.95 -17.84
C PHE A 10 14.38 -18.25 -16.35
N THR A 11 15.57 -18.65 -15.93
CA THR A 11 15.95 -18.73 -14.52
C THR A 11 16.48 -17.39 -14.04
N TRP A 12 16.04 -16.93 -12.86
CA TRP A 12 16.65 -15.80 -12.20
C TRP A 12 18.08 -16.16 -11.76
N ASP A 13 18.91 -15.14 -11.57
CA ASP A 13 20.29 -15.30 -11.13
C ASP A 13 20.35 -16.08 -9.79
N PRO A 14 21.06 -17.22 -9.71
CA PRO A 14 21.20 -17.99 -8.47
C PRO A 14 21.81 -17.19 -7.31
N GLN A 15 22.60 -16.14 -7.59
CA GLN A 15 23.12 -15.25 -6.56
C GLN A 15 22.01 -14.47 -5.84
N LEU A 16 20.86 -14.29 -6.50
CA LEU A 16 19.67 -13.64 -5.96
C LEU A 16 18.71 -14.61 -5.27
N ASP A 17 18.97 -15.93 -5.27
CA ASP A 17 18.04 -16.94 -4.73
C ASP A 17 17.58 -16.62 -3.30
N ALA A 18 18.53 -16.22 -2.46
CA ALA A 18 18.23 -15.87 -1.07
C ALA A 18 17.29 -14.65 -0.97
N GLU A 19 17.54 -13.63 -1.79
CA GLU A 19 16.73 -12.42 -1.82
C GLU A 19 15.35 -12.69 -2.42
N VAL A 20 15.28 -13.40 -3.54
CA VAL A 20 14.04 -13.80 -4.20
C VAL A 20 13.18 -14.62 -3.24
N LYS A 21 13.76 -15.62 -2.55
CA LYS A 21 13.05 -16.43 -1.56
C LYS A 21 12.55 -15.59 -0.40
N MET A 22 13.37 -14.68 0.12
CA MET A 22 12.97 -13.77 1.19
C MET A 22 11.79 -12.87 0.76
N GLN A 23 11.88 -12.23 -0.42
CA GLN A 23 10.81 -11.38 -0.92
C GLN A 23 9.54 -12.17 -1.21
N TRP A 24 9.67 -13.36 -1.80
CA TRP A 24 8.55 -14.26 -2.04
C TRP A 24 7.85 -14.63 -0.73
N GLN A 25 8.61 -15.05 0.30
CA GLN A 25 8.06 -15.38 1.62
C GLN A 25 7.36 -14.17 2.26
N LYS A 26 7.93 -12.98 2.13
CA LYS A 26 7.34 -11.73 2.62
C LYS A 26 6.00 -11.44 1.94
N LEU A 27 5.96 -11.55 0.60
CA LEU A 27 4.74 -11.32 -0.19
C LEU A 27 3.68 -12.38 0.08
N ALA A 28 4.05 -13.66 0.10
CA ALA A 28 3.16 -14.77 0.39
C ALA A 28 2.57 -14.64 1.80
N SER A 29 3.40 -14.35 2.80
CA SER A 29 2.97 -14.14 4.19
C SER A 29 2.00 -12.96 4.30
N LYS A 30 2.27 -11.85 3.62
CA LYS A 30 1.37 -10.70 3.59
C LYS A 30 0.02 -11.08 2.95
N ARG A 31 0.06 -11.74 1.79
CA ARG A 31 -1.14 -12.16 1.08
C ARG A 31 -2.00 -13.09 1.92
N LEU A 32 -1.38 -14.07 2.58
CA LEU A 32 -2.08 -15.00 3.46
C LEU A 32 -2.73 -14.27 4.66
N LYS A 33 -1.99 -13.36 5.31
CA LYS A 33 -2.53 -12.54 6.41
C LYS A 33 -3.76 -11.73 5.97
N ASP A 34 -3.69 -11.12 4.77
CA ASP A 34 -4.80 -10.35 4.22
C ASP A 34 -6.02 -11.22 3.92
N MET A 35 -5.81 -12.39 3.30
CA MET A 35 -6.87 -13.36 2.98
C MET A 35 -7.56 -13.85 4.25
N VAL A 36 -6.79 -14.30 5.24
CA VAL A 36 -7.29 -14.76 6.55
C VAL A 36 -8.03 -13.62 7.27
N SER A 37 -7.49 -12.40 7.24
CA SER A 37 -8.14 -11.25 7.86
C SER A 37 -9.45 -10.86 7.17
N LYS A 38 -9.55 -11.02 5.84
CA LYS A 38 -10.80 -10.81 5.12
C LYS A 38 -11.82 -11.88 5.49
N ALA A 39 -11.43 -13.16 5.44
CA ALA A 39 -12.30 -14.29 5.77
C ALA A 39 -12.92 -14.17 7.18
N ALA A 40 -12.13 -13.71 8.15
CA ALA A 40 -12.58 -13.50 9.52
C ALA A 40 -13.61 -12.36 9.67
N LYS A 41 -13.62 -11.37 8.78
CA LYS A 41 -14.56 -10.22 8.84
C LYS A 41 -15.86 -10.46 8.07
N GLU A 42 -15.82 -11.35 7.10
CA GLU A 42 -16.98 -11.64 6.24
C GLU A 42 -18.05 -12.44 7.01
N PRO A 43 -19.34 -12.29 6.68
CA PRO A 43 -20.45 -13.09 7.22
C PRO A 43 -20.28 -14.60 6.99
N MET A 44 -20.72 -15.47 7.92
CA MET A 44 -20.48 -16.92 7.83
C MET A 44 -21.19 -17.60 6.66
N ASP A 45 -22.34 -17.07 6.25
CA ASP A 45 -23.12 -17.48 5.06
C ASP A 45 -22.38 -17.23 3.74
N LYS A 46 -21.37 -16.34 3.74
CA LYS A 46 -20.51 -16.16 2.58
C LYS A 46 -19.59 -17.35 2.38
N ILE A 47 -19.76 -18.06 1.27
CA ILE A 47 -18.91 -19.20 0.90
C ILE A 47 -17.48 -18.73 0.61
N ILE A 48 -16.51 -19.40 1.24
CA ILE A 48 -15.08 -19.20 1.00
C ILE A 48 -14.49 -20.54 0.56
N THR A 49 -14.07 -20.64 -0.70
CA THR A 49 -13.66 -21.91 -1.33
C THR A 49 -12.33 -22.48 -0.83
N TRP A 50 -11.48 -21.66 -0.24
CA TRP A 50 -10.11 -22.04 0.17
C TRP A 50 -9.97 -22.30 1.67
N MET A 51 -11.05 -22.19 2.45
CA MET A 51 -11.05 -22.37 3.91
C MET A 51 -12.34 -23.05 4.34
N THR A 52 -12.24 -24.11 5.14
CA THR A 52 -13.43 -24.76 5.70
C THR A 52 -14.10 -23.89 6.76
N ASP A 53 -15.41 -24.07 6.92
CA ASP A 53 -16.18 -23.28 7.89
C ASP A 53 -15.72 -23.48 9.33
N ASP A 54 -15.23 -24.68 9.68
CA ASP A 54 -14.74 -24.96 11.03
C ASP A 54 -13.46 -24.19 11.36
N ILE A 55 -12.51 -24.14 10.41
CA ILE A 55 -11.30 -23.32 10.55
C ILE A 55 -11.69 -21.85 10.66
N ARG A 56 -12.66 -21.40 9.86
CA ARG A 56 -13.13 -20.03 9.89
C ARG A 56 -13.84 -19.67 11.21
N ARG A 57 -14.65 -20.57 11.75
CA ARG A 57 -15.29 -20.43 13.07
C ARG A 57 -14.25 -20.34 14.17
N SER A 58 -13.26 -21.22 14.16
CA SER A 58 -12.14 -21.20 15.11
C SER A 58 -11.35 -19.88 15.02
N LEU A 59 -11.05 -19.43 13.79
CA LEU A 59 -10.37 -18.15 13.56
C LEU A 59 -11.16 -16.95 14.09
N LYS A 60 -12.48 -16.91 13.86
CA LYS A 60 -13.34 -15.85 14.40
C LYS A 60 -13.35 -15.88 15.92
N ARG A 61 -13.58 -17.05 16.52
CA ARG A 61 -13.56 -17.24 17.97
C ARG A 61 -12.24 -16.77 18.56
N MET A 62 -11.10 -17.19 18.02
CA MET A 62 -9.78 -16.74 18.50
C MET A 62 -9.67 -15.21 18.48
N ARG A 63 -10.10 -14.53 17.42
CA ARG A 63 -10.06 -13.06 17.37
C ARG A 63 -10.97 -12.36 18.38
N GLU A 64 -12.05 -13.03 18.77
CA GLU A 64 -13.03 -12.56 19.75
C GLU A 64 -12.62 -12.88 21.19
N THR A 65 -11.80 -13.90 21.43
CA THR A 65 -11.46 -14.37 22.79
C THR A 65 -10.01 -14.11 23.18
N ASP A 66 -9.10 -13.98 22.21
CA ASP A 66 -7.67 -13.73 22.48
C ASP A 66 -7.43 -12.25 22.80
N GLU A 67 -7.18 -11.97 24.08
CA GLU A 67 -6.90 -10.63 24.58
C GLU A 67 -5.58 -10.05 24.09
N GLU A 68 -4.56 -10.88 23.83
CA GLU A 68 -3.29 -10.41 23.26
C GLU A 68 -3.51 -9.93 21.82
N PHE A 69 -4.26 -10.70 21.03
CA PHE A 69 -4.66 -10.31 19.69
C PHE A 69 -5.45 -9.00 19.70
N LYS A 70 -6.44 -8.86 20.58
CA LYS A 70 -7.23 -7.62 20.71
C LYS A 70 -6.36 -6.43 21.08
N LYS A 71 -5.49 -6.56 22.08
CA LYS A 71 -4.57 -5.50 22.53
C LYS A 71 -3.66 -5.04 21.40
N ARG A 72 -3.06 -5.99 20.66
CA ARG A 72 -2.23 -5.68 19.49
C ARG A 72 -3.03 -5.01 18.36
N SER A 73 -4.24 -5.51 18.09
CA SER A 73 -5.13 -4.95 17.07
C SER A 73 -5.54 -3.52 17.40
N GLN A 74 -5.94 -3.25 18.64
CA GLN A 74 -6.27 -1.90 19.12
C GLN A 74 -5.07 -0.98 19.08
N ARG A 75 -3.89 -1.42 19.54
CA ARG A 75 -2.65 -0.63 19.43
C ARG A 75 -2.33 -0.27 17.99
N ASN A 76 -2.40 -1.22 17.06
CA ASN A 76 -2.15 -0.96 15.64
C ASN A 76 -3.19 0.00 15.04
N ARG A 77 -4.46 -0.11 15.44
CA ARG A 77 -5.51 0.84 15.04
C ARG A 77 -5.23 2.23 15.58
N ARG A 78 -4.81 2.36 16.85
CA ARG A 78 -4.40 3.63 17.44
C ARG A 78 -3.19 4.20 16.72
N ASN A 79 -2.13 3.43 16.46
CA ASN A 79 -0.99 3.93 15.67
C ASN A 79 -1.40 4.48 14.30
N LYS A 80 -2.43 3.90 13.65
CA LYS A 80 -2.95 4.38 12.37
C LYS A 80 -3.77 5.69 12.48
N VAL A 81 -4.40 5.94 13.63
CA VAL A 81 -5.35 7.06 13.85
C VAL A 81 -4.72 8.19 14.68
N GLU A 82 -4.03 7.83 15.76
CA GLU A 82 -3.32 8.65 16.73
C GLU A 82 -1.85 8.89 16.35
N GLU A 83 -1.47 8.74 15.09
CA GLU A 83 -0.30 9.45 14.55
C GLU A 83 -0.75 10.76 13.88
N PRO A 84 -1.17 11.81 14.62
CA PRO A 84 -1.25 13.16 14.06
C PRO A 84 0.15 13.71 13.73
N LYS A 85 1.22 12.98 14.10
CA LYS A 85 2.62 13.26 13.77
C LYS A 85 3.22 12.36 12.70
N ALA A 86 2.53 11.31 12.23
CA ALA A 86 2.94 10.71 10.97
C ALA A 86 2.60 11.73 9.90
N LYS A 87 3.61 12.53 9.58
CA LYS A 87 3.69 13.30 8.36
C LYS A 87 3.20 12.39 7.25
N ILE A 88 1.96 12.60 6.80
CA ILE A 88 1.44 11.91 5.63
C ILE A 88 2.27 12.49 4.49
N GLY A 89 3.43 11.87 4.23
CA GLY A 89 4.38 12.37 3.25
C GLY A 89 3.75 12.34 1.85
N HIS A 90 2.75 11.49 1.62
CA HIS A 90 2.08 11.38 0.33
C HIS A 90 0.57 11.13 0.48
N THR A 91 -0.25 11.79 -0.35
CA THR A 91 -1.69 11.56 -0.51
C THR A 91 -2.05 10.58 -1.62
N GLN A 92 -1.06 10.13 -2.40
CA GLN A 92 -1.28 9.29 -3.57
C GLN A 92 -1.86 7.89 -3.28
N GLY A 93 -1.86 7.46 -2.01
CA GLY A 93 -2.35 6.14 -1.62
C GLY A 93 -1.63 5.03 -2.39
N SER A 94 -2.39 4.14 -3.04
CA SER A 94 -1.84 3.06 -3.88
C SER A 94 -1.50 3.49 -5.31
N ILE A 95 -1.71 4.77 -5.67
CA ILE A 95 -1.39 5.29 -7.00
C ILE A 95 0.08 5.72 -6.98
N SER A 96 0.90 5.22 -7.91
CA SER A 96 2.29 5.63 -8.03
C SER A 96 2.44 7.03 -8.65
N SER A 97 3.58 7.68 -8.38
CA SER A 97 3.95 8.96 -9.00
C SER A 97 3.95 8.89 -10.53
N THR A 98 4.36 7.76 -11.11
CA THR A 98 4.30 7.53 -12.57
C THR A 98 2.87 7.55 -13.10
N MET A 99 1.92 6.94 -12.39
CA MET A 99 0.51 7.01 -12.77
C MET A 99 -0.03 8.44 -12.67
N TRP A 100 0.37 9.21 -11.65
CA TRP A 100 0.02 10.62 -11.55
C TRP A 100 0.61 11.46 -12.69
N PHE A 101 1.88 11.23 -13.06
CA PHE A 101 2.54 11.88 -14.19
C PHE A 101 1.79 11.64 -15.51
N ASN A 102 1.22 10.44 -15.69
CA ASN A 102 0.41 10.12 -16.88
C ASN A 102 -1.02 10.66 -16.82
N LYS A 103 -1.57 10.93 -15.62
CA LYS A 103 -2.92 11.49 -15.45
C LYS A 103 -2.96 13.01 -15.60
N LEU A 104 -1.98 13.71 -15.06
CA LEU A 104 -1.94 15.18 -15.04
C LEU A 104 -2.06 15.84 -16.42
N PRO A 105 -1.49 15.30 -17.51
CA PRO A 105 -1.67 15.87 -18.84
C PRO A 105 -3.13 15.96 -19.30
N LYS A 106 -4.02 15.10 -18.80
CA LYS A 106 -5.46 15.16 -19.13
C LYS A 106 -6.14 16.41 -18.54
N VAL A 107 -5.60 16.94 -17.44
CA VAL A 107 -6.12 18.13 -16.76
C VAL A 107 -5.38 19.37 -17.23
N LEU A 108 -4.05 19.31 -17.25
CA LEU A 108 -3.19 20.45 -17.59
C LEU A 108 -3.08 20.71 -19.10
N LYS A 109 -3.52 19.76 -19.94
CA LYS A 109 -3.35 19.77 -21.41
C LYS A 109 -1.89 19.89 -21.88
N ARG A 110 -0.93 19.60 -21.00
CA ARG A 110 0.51 19.56 -21.26
C ARG A 110 1.20 18.60 -20.29
N ARG A 111 2.49 18.27 -20.53
CA ARG A 111 3.28 17.53 -19.54
C ARG A 111 3.39 18.32 -18.22
N PRO A 112 3.20 17.65 -17.06
CA PRO A 112 3.38 18.30 -15.77
C PRO A 112 4.86 18.55 -15.49
N SER A 113 5.15 19.65 -14.80
CA SER A 113 6.48 19.91 -14.23
C SER A 113 6.70 19.06 -12.97
N ALA A 114 7.96 18.96 -12.52
CA ALA A 114 8.28 18.28 -11.26
C ALA A 114 7.57 18.89 -10.04
N PRO A 115 7.51 20.23 -9.87
CA PRO A 115 6.67 20.86 -8.83
C PRO A 115 5.19 20.48 -8.91
N GLU A 116 4.61 20.42 -10.11
CA GLU A 116 3.18 20.10 -10.29
C GLU A 116 2.87 18.64 -9.93
N LEU A 117 3.76 17.72 -10.31
CA LEU A 117 3.65 16.33 -9.90
C LEU A 117 3.79 16.17 -8.38
N PHE A 118 4.73 16.90 -7.78
CA PHE A 118 4.92 16.92 -6.34
C PHE A 118 3.67 17.43 -5.62
N ALA A 119 3.12 18.57 -6.07
CA ALA A 119 1.89 19.13 -5.53
C ALA A 119 0.70 18.15 -5.60
N ALA A 120 0.52 17.47 -6.74
CA ALA A 120 -0.57 16.51 -6.93
C ALA A 120 -0.47 15.28 -6.00
N THR A 121 0.74 14.92 -5.55
CA THR A 121 0.99 13.73 -4.73
C THR A 121 1.16 14.02 -3.23
N HIS A 122 1.27 15.31 -2.87
CA HIS A 122 1.53 15.79 -1.50
C HIS A 122 0.52 16.86 -1.05
N SER A 123 -0.62 16.97 -1.73
CA SER A 123 -1.76 17.78 -1.32
C SER A 123 -3.05 16.96 -1.33
N LYS A 124 -4.03 17.37 -0.52
CA LYS A 124 -5.38 16.81 -0.46
C LYS A 124 -6.39 17.91 -0.71
N VAL A 125 -7.53 17.56 -1.29
CA VAL A 125 -8.66 18.50 -1.38
C VAL A 125 -9.40 18.48 -0.04
N ASP A 126 -9.61 19.64 0.56
CA ASP A 126 -10.39 19.78 1.79
C ASP A 126 -11.91 19.73 1.51
N SER A 127 -12.71 19.77 2.58
CA SER A 127 -14.18 19.79 2.48
C SER A 127 -14.74 21.02 1.76
N THR A 128 -13.91 22.05 1.53
CA THR A 128 -14.26 23.28 0.82
C THR A 128 -13.81 23.26 -0.65
N GLY A 129 -13.22 22.15 -1.12
CA GLY A 129 -12.72 22.02 -2.48
C GLY A 129 -11.33 22.63 -2.71
N ARG A 130 -10.64 23.10 -1.68
CA ARG A 130 -9.31 23.72 -1.78
C ARG A 130 -8.20 22.70 -1.56
N GLY A 131 -7.10 22.83 -2.31
CA GLY A 131 -5.90 22.03 -2.11
C GLY A 131 -5.15 22.45 -0.84
N VAL A 132 -5.04 21.52 0.11
CA VAL A 132 -4.31 21.70 1.37
C VAL A 132 -3.11 20.75 1.39
N TRP A 133 -1.94 21.26 1.75
CA TRP A 133 -0.72 20.47 1.89
C TRP A 133 -0.87 19.41 2.99
N CYS A 134 -0.23 18.25 2.79
CA CYS A 134 -0.31 17.17 3.77
C CYS A 134 0.41 17.51 5.08
N ASP A 135 1.49 18.28 4.99
CA ASP A 135 2.22 18.85 6.11
C ASP A 135 3.00 20.12 5.68
N GLY A 136 3.59 20.82 6.65
CA GLY A 136 4.43 21.99 6.39
C GLY A 136 5.78 21.66 5.73
N HIS A 137 6.22 20.39 5.78
CA HIS A 137 7.46 19.97 5.13
C HIS A 137 7.29 19.87 3.62
N ALA A 138 6.20 19.27 3.15
CA ALA A 138 5.79 19.20 1.76
C ALA A 138 5.65 20.61 1.17
N GLN A 139 5.02 21.54 1.89
CA GLN A 139 4.97 22.93 1.47
C GLN A 139 6.38 23.53 1.31
N GLY A 140 7.28 23.32 2.28
CA GLY A 140 8.66 23.81 2.21
C GLY A 140 9.50 23.17 1.10
N VAL A 141 9.28 21.89 0.78
CA VAL A 141 9.93 21.21 -0.35
C VAL A 141 9.40 21.72 -1.69
N TYR A 142 8.09 21.89 -1.82
CA TYR A 142 7.47 22.45 -3.02
C TYR A 142 8.01 23.85 -3.32
N VAL A 143 8.06 24.73 -2.31
CA VAL A 143 8.61 26.09 -2.45
C VAL A 143 10.07 26.04 -2.90
N ARG A 144 10.91 25.19 -2.30
CA ARG A 144 12.31 25.01 -2.74
C ARG A 144 12.40 24.50 -4.18
N GLN A 145 11.55 23.56 -4.57
CA GLN A 145 11.55 23.02 -5.93
C GLN A 145 11.15 24.07 -6.96
N LEU A 146 10.26 25.01 -6.62
CA LEU A 146 9.95 26.15 -7.49
C LEU A 146 11.20 27.01 -7.73
N TYR A 147 11.94 27.37 -6.68
CA TYR A 147 13.16 28.20 -6.80
C TYR A 147 14.32 27.52 -7.54
N ILE A 148 14.37 26.18 -7.56
CA ILE A 148 15.41 25.42 -8.29
C ILE A 148 15.05 25.28 -9.78
N CYS A 149 13.76 25.32 -10.12
CA CYS A 149 13.27 25.11 -11.48
C CYS A 149 12.90 26.40 -12.24
N THR A 150 13.06 27.57 -11.61
CA THR A 150 13.01 28.91 -12.23
C THR A 150 14.41 29.38 -12.57
#